data_AF-A0A3M1PTK2-F1
#
_entry.id   AF-A0A3M1PTK2-F1
#
_cell.length_a   1.000
_cell.length_b   1.000
_cell.length_c   1.000
_cell.angle_alpha   90.00
_cell.angle_beta   90.00
_cell.angle_gamma   90.00
#
_symmetry.space_group_name_H-M   'P 1'
#
loop_
_entity.id
_entity.type
_entity.pdbx_description
1 polymer ?
#
loop_
_entity_poly.entity_id
_entity_poly.type
_entity_poly.pdbx_seq_one_letter_code
_entity_poly.pdbx_strand_id
1 'polypeptide(L)'
;MELSLIENIQREDLNPIDEANGYQTLITKCHLTQEEVAKKVGKERSTIANALRILKLPEIIQQSLVEGEITAGHARSLLALPTESEQIAVWKKIVRDRISVRQVERLVKGKKSPVKKAKKTVRATDNPFLREAEDKIRGILGTQVRVIANSKGSGGKIEIEYYSSTDIERILDLLERI
;
A
#
# COMPACT_ATOMS: atom_id res chain seq x y z
N MET A 1 11.95 33.92 -15.12
CA MET A 1 10.76 33.21 -14.60
C MET A 1 11.03 31.71 -14.47
N GLU A 2 11.52 31.02 -15.50
CA GLU A 2 11.81 29.58 -15.45
C GLU A 2 12.79 29.16 -14.36
N LEU A 3 13.95 29.83 -14.25
CA LEU A 3 14.96 29.52 -13.23
C LEU A 3 14.41 29.64 -11.80
N SER A 4 13.65 30.69 -11.52
CA SER A 4 13.04 30.90 -10.19
C SER A 4 11.99 29.82 -9.85
N LEU A 5 11.26 29.31 -10.84
CA LEU A 5 10.34 28.18 -10.65
C LEU A 5 11.10 26.89 -10.31
N ILE A 6 12.21 26.63 -11.01
CA ILE A 6 13.04 25.44 -10.79
C ILE A 6 13.68 25.47 -9.39
N GLU A 7 14.23 26.62 -8.98
CA GLU A 7 14.79 26.81 -7.64
C GLU A 7 13.74 26.62 -6.54
N ASN A 8 12.51 27.11 -6.74
CA ASN A 8 11.42 26.90 -5.78
C ASN A 8 11.03 25.42 -5.66
N ILE A 9 11.03 24.67 -6.77
CA ILE A 9 10.68 23.24 -6.79
C ILE A 9 11.78 22.38 -6.14
N GLN A 10 13.04 22.82 -6.19
CA GLN A 10 14.18 22.09 -5.61
C GLN A 10 14.31 22.25 -4.09
N ARG A 11 13.41 22.99 -3.43
CA ARG A 11 13.41 23.08 -1.97
C ARG A 11 13.01 21.74 -1.34
N GLU A 12 13.70 21.38 -0.27
CA GLU A 12 13.54 20.07 0.41
C GLU A 12 12.24 19.96 1.22
N ASP A 13 11.55 21.07 1.48
CA ASP A 13 10.35 21.16 2.32
C ASP A 13 9.03 21.21 1.55
N LEU A 14 9.04 21.05 0.22
CA LEU A 14 7.80 21.05 -0.57
C LEU A 14 6.93 19.83 -0.26
N ASN A 15 5.63 20.08 -0.06
CA ASN A 15 4.66 18.99 -0.02
C ASN A 15 4.45 18.41 -1.45
N PRO A 16 3.98 17.14 -1.56
CA PRO A 16 3.82 16.50 -2.86
C PRO A 16 2.86 17.19 -3.84
N ILE A 17 1.91 17.98 -3.35
CA ILE A 17 0.94 18.72 -4.18
C ILE A 17 1.59 19.98 -4.76
N ASP A 18 2.32 20.74 -3.96
CA ASP A 18 3.07 21.91 -4.40
C ASP A 18 4.12 21.53 -5.44
N GLU A 19 4.78 20.39 -5.24
CA GLU A 19 5.78 19.88 -6.18
C GLU A 19 5.12 19.57 -7.53
N ALA A 20 3.97 18.88 -7.50
CA ALA A 20 3.20 18.57 -8.70
C ALA A 20 2.69 19.83 -9.42
N ASN A 21 2.23 20.84 -8.68
CA ASN A 21 1.81 22.13 -9.22
C ASN A 21 2.97 22.90 -9.87
N GLY A 22 4.16 22.84 -9.27
CA GLY A 22 5.39 23.38 -9.83
C GLY A 22 5.71 22.74 -11.19
N TYR A 23 5.68 21.41 -11.26
CA TYR A 23 5.86 20.69 -12.54
C TYR A 23 4.80 21.05 -13.57
N GLN A 24 3.53 21.11 -13.17
CA GLN A 24 2.43 21.48 -14.06
C GLN A 24 2.62 22.90 -14.62
N THR A 25 3.14 23.82 -13.81
CA THR A 25 3.44 25.20 -14.21
C THR A 25 4.59 25.25 -15.22
N LEU A 26 5.67 24.52 -14.99
CA LEU A 26 6.78 24.40 -15.95
C LEU A 26 6.32 23.86 -17.30
N ILE A 27 5.42 22.87 -17.31
CA ILE A 27 4.90 22.29 -18.55
C ILE A 27 3.98 23.27 -19.30
N THR A 28 3.10 23.96 -18.57
CA THR A 28 2.06 24.80 -19.18
C THR A 28 2.54 26.20 -19.54
N LYS A 29 3.29 26.86 -18.64
CA LYS A 29 3.76 28.24 -18.83
C LYS A 29 5.10 28.34 -19.54
N CYS A 30 5.95 27.31 -19.41
CA CYS A 30 7.27 27.29 -20.05
C CYS A 30 7.31 26.33 -21.25
N HIS A 31 6.16 25.75 -21.61
CA HIS A 31 5.99 24.83 -22.75
C HIS A 31 6.97 23.65 -22.76
N LEU A 32 7.44 23.23 -21.59
CA LEU A 32 8.38 22.12 -21.46
C LEU A 32 7.65 20.78 -21.49
N THR A 33 8.30 19.77 -22.06
CA THR A 33 7.87 18.39 -21.96
C THR A 33 8.18 17.82 -20.57
N GLN A 34 7.47 16.75 -20.17
CA GLN A 34 7.78 16.04 -18.92
C GLN A 34 9.24 15.55 -18.85
N GLU A 35 9.83 15.23 -20.00
CA GLU A 35 11.22 14.78 -20.09
C GLU A 35 12.21 15.92 -19.87
N GLU A 36 11.94 17.10 -20.43
CA GLU A 36 12.77 18.29 -20.20
C GLU A 36 12.67 18.78 -18.75
N VAL A 37 11.46 18.77 -18.17
CA VAL A 37 11.28 19.08 -16.74
C VAL A 37 12.10 18.11 -15.88
N ALA A 38 11.99 16.80 -16.14
CA ALA A 38 12.74 15.78 -15.43
C ALA A 38 14.26 16.04 -15.47
N LYS A 39 14.81 16.35 -16.66
CA LYS A 39 16.23 16.72 -16.83
C LYS A 39 16.59 17.99 -16.05
N LYS A 40 15.78 19.04 -16.12
CA LYS A 40 16.04 20.31 -15.42
C LYS A 40 15.97 20.19 -13.90
N VAL A 41 15.08 19.35 -13.36
CA VAL A 41 14.94 19.17 -11.91
C VAL A 41 15.74 18.00 -11.34
N GLY A 42 16.49 17.26 -12.17
CA GLY A 42 17.33 16.14 -11.75
C GLY A 42 16.56 14.91 -11.26
N LYS A 43 15.34 14.68 -11.78
CA LYS A 43 14.49 13.52 -11.40
C LYS A 43 14.18 12.65 -12.60
N GLU A 44 13.69 11.44 -12.36
CA GLU A 44 13.19 10.60 -13.45
C GLU A 44 11.90 11.16 -14.04
N ARG A 45 11.71 11.00 -15.36
CA ARG A 45 10.44 11.29 -16.04
C ARG A 45 9.24 10.59 -15.37
N SER A 46 9.44 9.37 -14.88
CA SER A 46 8.45 8.58 -14.14
C SER A 46 7.95 9.31 -12.88
N THR A 47 8.85 10.03 -12.19
CA THR A 47 8.54 10.81 -10.98
C THR A 47 7.68 12.01 -11.32
N ILE A 48 8.04 12.76 -12.37
CA ILE A 48 7.24 13.89 -12.86
C ILE A 48 5.83 13.45 -13.25
N ALA A 49 5.74 12.36 -14.03
CA ALA A 49 4.45 11.81 -14.44
C ALA A 49 3.58 11.37 -13.24
N ASN A 50 4.19 10.76 -12.23
CA ASN A 50 3.48 10.34 -11.02
C ASN A 50 2.98 11.53 -10.20
N ALA A 51 3.81 12.55 -10.01
CA ALA A 51 3.44 13.78 -9.30
C ALA A 51 2.24 14.47 -9.99
N LEU A 52 2.31 14.68 -11.30
CA LEU A 52 1.22 15.29 -12.07
C LEU A 52 -0.08 14.49 -12.01
N ARG A 53 0.00 13.16 -11.90
CA ARG A 53 -1.20 12.32 -11.76
C ARG A 53 -1.89 12.52 -10.41
N ILE A 54 -1.16 12.87 -9.36
CA ILE A 54 -1.77 13.11 -8.03
C ILE A 54 -2.76 14.27 -8.09
N LEU A 55 -2.52 15.28 -8.93
CA LEU A 55 -3.44 16.40 -9.17
C LEU A 55 -4.80 15.98 -9.77
N LYS A 56 -4.91 14.73 -10.27
CA LYS A 56 -6.17 14.16 -10.77
C LYS A 56 -7.02 13.49 -9.69
N LEU A 57 -6.52 13.37 -8.47
CA LEU A 57 -7.29 12.82 -7.36
C LEU A 57 -8.32 13.84 -6.87
N PRO A 58 -9.44 13.40 -6.26
CA PRO A 58 -10.35 14.27 -5.53
C PRO A 58 -9.64 15.18 -4.54
N GLU A 59 -10.10 16.42 -4.42
CA GLU A 59 -9.50 17.47 -3.59
C GLU A 59 -9.31 17.03 -2.14
N ILE A 60 -10.27 16.30 -1.57
CA ILE A 60 -10.17 15.76 -0.20
C ILE A 60 -8.97 14.81 -0.01
N ILE A 61 -8.59 14.06 -1.05
CA ILE A 61 -7.45 13.14 -1.00
C ILE A 61 -6.14 13.92 -1.17
N GLN A 62 -6.16 14.98 -1.98
CA GLN A 62 -5.01 15.90 -2.10
C GLN A 62 -4.75 16.60 -0.78
N GLN A 63 -5.80 17.07 -0.10
CA GLN A 63 -5.71 17.71 1.21
C GLN A 63 -5.09 16.77 2.27
N SER A 64 -5.55 15.52 2.36
CA SER A 64 -4.92 14.52 3.24
C SER A 64 -3.45 14.24 2.94
N LEU A 65 -3.01 14.46 1.69
CA LEU A 65 -1.60 14.31 1.32
C LEU A 65 -0.76 15.49 1.80
N VAL A 66 -1.32 16.71 1.74
CA VAL A 66 -0.71 17.93 2.30
C VAL A 66 -0.61 17.84 3.83
N GLU A 67 -1.67 17.36 4.48
CA GLU A 67 -1.72 17.18 5.93
C GLU A 67 -0.89 15.98 6.44
N GLY A 68 -0.33 15.18 5.53
CA GLY A 68 0.50 14.02 5.88
C GLY A 68 -0.28 12.82 6.44
N GLU A 69 -1.61 12.82 6.36
CA GLU A 69 -2.45 11.68 6.76
C GLU A 69 -2.19 10.44 5.88
N ILE A 70 -1.86 10.69 4.61
CA ILE A 70 -1.49 9.68 3.63
C ILE A 70 -0.17 10.06 2.95
N THR A 71 0.53 9.07 2.40
CA THR A 71 1.80 9.28 1.68
C THR A 71 1.58 9.30 0.18
N ALA A 72 2.57 9.77 -0.59
CA ALA A 72 2.54 9.71 -2.06
C ALA A 72 2.38 8.27 -2.59
N GLY A 73 2.80 7.24 -1.83
CA GLY A 73 2.54 5.84 -2.15
C GLY A 73 1.05 5.47 -2.08
N HIS A 74 0.34 5.97 -1.06
CA HIS A 74 -1.12 5.81 -0.97
C HIS A 74 -1.83 6.51 -2.13
N ALA A 75 -1.46 7.76 -2.43
CA ALA A 75 -2.03 8.53 -3.54
C ALA A 75 -1.86 7.80 -4.89
N ARG A 76 -0.66 7.27 -5.18
CA ARG A 76 -0.39 6.46 -6.37
C ARG A 76 -1.24 5.20 -6.45
N SER A 77 -1.49 4.55 -5.32
CA SER A 77 -2.34 3.36 -5.27
C SER A 77 -3.81 3.69 -5.55
N LEU A 78 -4.30 4.82 -5.03
CA LEU A 78 -5.67 5.28 -5.26
C LEU A 78 -5.90 5.62 -6.74
N LEU A 79 -4.91 6.19 -7.42
CA LEU A 79 -4.97 6.48 -8.87
C LEU A 79 -5.14 5.25 -9.78
N ALA A 80 -4.97 4.03 -9.26
CA ALA A 80 -5.25 2.82 -10.02
C ALA A 80 -6.73 2.39 -9.95
N LEU A 81 -7.55 3.05 -9.13
CA LEU A 81 -9.00 2.86 -9.07
C LEU A 81 -9.71 3.68 -10.17
N PRO A 82 -10.75 3.11 -10.80
CA PRO A 82 -11.36 3.68 -12.00
C PRO A 82 -12.25 4.89 -11.76
N THR A 83 -12.85 5.01 -10.57
CA THR A 83 -13.84 6.05 -10.25
C THR A 83 -13.46 6.82 -8.99
N GLU A 84 -13.83 8.10 -8.93
CA GLU A 84 -13.62 8.95 -7.75
C GLU A 84 -14.30 8.38 -6.51
N SER A 85 -15.52 7.86 -6.64
CA SER A 85 -16.26 7.22 -5.55
C SER A 85 -15.47 6.06 -4.92
N GLU A 86 -14.82 5.24 -5.74
CA GLU A 86 -13.96 4.16 -5.24
C GLU A 86 -12.69 4.69 -4.57
N GLN A 87 -12.08 5.74 -5.13
CA GLN A 87 -10.91 6.39 -4.55
C GLN A 87 -11.23 6.93 -3.16
N ILE A 88 -12.34 7.65 -3.00
CA ILE A 88 -12.79 8.19 -1.71
C ILE A 88 -13.10 7.06 -0.71
N ALA A 89 -13.77 5.99 -1.15
CA ALA A 89 -14.10 4.86 -0.28
C ALA A 89 -12.84 4.17 0.27
N VAL A 90 -11.82 3.97 -0.57
CA VAL A 90 -10.56 3.37 -0.14
C VAL A 90 -9.75 4.35 0.71
N TRP A 91 -9.70 5.64 0.35
CA TRP A 91 -9.06 6.68 1.15
C TRP A 91 -9.61 6.76 2.58
N LYS A 92 -10.95 6.77 2.75
CA LYS A 92 -11.58 6.73 4.09
C LYS A 92 -11.10 5.55 4.93
N LYS A 93 -10.89 4.39 4.28
CA LYS A 93 -10.38 3.19 4.94
C LYS A 93 -8.91 3.33 5.32
N ILE A 94 -8.08 3.95 4.47
CA ILE A 94 -6.66 4.21 4.76
C ILE A 94 -6.53 5.10 5.99
N VAL A 95 -7.28 6.21 6.04
CA VAL A 95 -7.22 7.17 7.14
C VAL A 95 -7.73 6.55 8.45
N ARG A 96 -8.86 5.83 8.40
CA ARG A 96 -9.46 5.19 9.58
C ARG A 96 -8.61 4.05 10.15
N ASP A 97 -8.19 3.12 9.30
CA ASP A 97 -7.58 1.86 9.74
C ASP A 97 -6.04 1.92 9.68
N ARG A 98 -5.45 3.10 9.35
CA ARG A 98 -4.00 3.33 9.19
C ARG A 98 -3.31 2.24 8.34
N ILE A 99 -3.94 1.92 7.22
CA ILE A 99 -3.52 0.82 6.33
C ILE A 99 -2.20 1.18 5.64
N SER A 100 -1.28 0.22 5.53
CA SER A 100 -0.01 0.41 4.82
C SER A 100 -0.17 0.46 3.29
N VAL A 101 0.74 1.14 2.60
CA VAL A 101 0.79 1.23 1.13
C VAL A 101 0.67 -0.14 0.47
N ARG A 102 1.43 -1.14 0.96
CA ARG A 102 1.42 -2.51 0.42
C ARG A 102 0.04 -3.16 0.52
N GLN A 103 -0.70 -2.91 1.60
CA GLN A 103 -2.07 -3.43 1.76
C GLN A 103 -3.04 -2.72 0.81
N VAL A 104 -2.90 -1.41 0.60
CA VAL A 104 -3.70 -0.65 -0.38
C VAL A 104 -3.44 -1.18 -1.80
N GLU A 105 -2.18 -1.38 -2.19
CA GLU A 105 -1.83 -1.95 -3.49
C GLU A 105 -2.47 -3.33 -3.70
N ARG A 106 -2.50 -4.18 -2.66
CA ARG A 106 -3.19 -5.49 -2.72
C ARG A 106 -4.70 -5.33 -2.88
N LEU A 107 -5.33 -4.38 -2.16
CA LEU A 107 -6.76 -4.09 -2.28
C LEU A 107 -7.13 -3.59 -3.69
N VAL A 108 -6.29 -2.74 -4.27
CA VAL A 108 -6.53 -2.14 -5.60
C VAL A 108 -6.22 -3.14 -6.72
N LYS A 109 -5.14 -3.92 -6.63
CA LYS A 109 -4.84 -5.01 -7.58
C LYS A 109 -5.88 -6.14 -7.53
N GLY A 110 -6.41 -6.44 -6.33
CA GLY A 110 -7.46 -7.45 -6.15
C GLY A 110 -8.78 -7.12 -6.85
N LYS A 111 -9.07 -5.84 -7.14
CA LYS A 111 -10.27 -5.40 -7.86
C LYS A 111 -10.22 -5.61 -9.38
N LYS A 112 -9.03 -5.81 -9.97
CA LYS A 112 -8.86 -6.07 -11.42
C LYS A 112 -9.06 -7.55 -11.81
N SER A 113 -9.37 -8.42 -10.86
CA SER A 113 -9.84 -9.78 -11.15
C SER A 113 -11.33 -9.88 -10.86
N PRO A 114 -12.15 -10.51 -11.73
CA PRO A 114 -13.53 -10.78 -11.40
C PRO A 114 -13.53 -11.55 -10.08
N VAL A 115 -14.35 -11.05 -9.15
CA VAL A 115 -14.54 -11.55 -7.80
C VAL A 115 -14.73 -13.07 -7.85
N LYS A 116 -13.65 -13.84 -7.67
CA LYS A 116 -13.78 -15.12 -6.97
C LYS A 116 -14.07 -14.72 -5.54
N LYS A 117 -15.38 -14.67 -5.24
CA LYS A 117 -15.96 -14.55 -3.91
C LYS A 117 -14.95 -15.05 -2.90
N ALA A 118 -14.48 -14.18 -2.01
CA ALA A 118 -13.77 -14.61 -0.84
C ALA A 118 -14.66 -15.68 -0.19
N LYS A 119 -14.29 -16.96 -0.36
CA LYS A 119 -14.89 -18.05 0.38
C LYS A 119 -14.65 -17.66 1.84
N LYS A 120 -15.72 -17.50 2.61
CA LYS A 120 -15.66 -17.18 4.05
C LYS A 120 -14.65 -18.13 4.71
N THR A 121 -13.42 -17.69 4.96
CA THR A 121 -12.46 -18.50 5.71
C THR A 121 -12.93 -18.50 7.15
N VAL A 122 -13.25 -19.68 7.66
CA VAL A 122 -13.69 -19.87 9.05
C VAL A 122 -12.43 -19.72 9.90
N ARG A 123 -12.43 -18.73 10.80
CA ARG A 123 -11.30 -18.48 11.70
C ARG A 123 -11.31 -19.50 12.84
N ALA A 124 -10.17 -19.75 13.48
CA ALA A 124 -10.07 -20.66 14.63
C ALA A 124 -11.00 -20.28 15.80
N THR A 125 -11.33 -18.99 15.95
CA THR A 125 -12.36 -18.52 16.90
C THR A 125 -13.74 -19.13 16.67
N ASP A 126 -14.03 -19.61 15.46
CA ASP A 126 -15.34 -20.12 15.07
C ASP A 126 -15.41 -21.66 15.07
N ASN A 127 -14.29 -22.38 15.32
CA ASN A 127 -14.25 -23.85 15.29
C ASN A 127 -13.34 -24.45 16.37
N PRO A 128 -13.90 -25.19 17.36
CA PRO A 128 -13.13 -25.83 18.45
C PRO A 128 -11.98 -26.73 18.00
N PHE A 129 -12.12 -27.44 16.87
CA PHE A 129 -11.08 -28.34 16.35
C PHE A 129 -9.85 -27.57 15.83
N LEU A 130 -10.07 -26.41 15.22
CA LEU A 130 -8.98 -25.56 14.71
C LEU A 130 -8.24 -24.87 15.84
N ARG A 131 -8.95 -24.55 16.93
CA ARG A 131 -8.34 -23.99 18.13
C ARG A 131 -7.42 -24.98 18.83
N GLU A 132 -7.82 -26.24 18.94
CA GLU A 132 -6.96 -27.30 19.50
C GLU A 132 -5.69 -27.52 18.65
N ALA A 133 -5.81 -27.45 17.32
CA ALA A 133 -4.66 -27.50 16.42
C ALA A 133 -3.75 -26.27 16.61
N GLU A 134 -4.30 -25.06 16.73
CA GLU A 134 -3.53 -23.84 17.00
C GLU A 134 -2.78 -23.92 18.32
N ASP A 135 -3.44 -24.37 19.40
CA ASP A 135 -2.84 -24.48 20.73
C ASP A 135 -1.72 -25.53 20.77
N LYS A 136 -1.87 -26.67 20.07
CA LYS A 136 -0.81 -27.69 19.94
C LYS A 136 0.40 -27.15 19.17
N ILE A 137 0.18 -26.52 18.02
CA ILE A 137 1.29 -26.01 17.19
C ILE A 137 1.97 -24.84 17.90
N ARG A 138 1.23 -23.98 18.61
CA ARG A 138 1.79 -22.93 19.47
C ARG A 138 2.65 -23.52 20.59
N GLY A 139 2.19 -24.61 21.22
CA GLY A 139 2.95 -25.30 22.27
C GLY A 139 4.27 -25.91 21.78
N ILE A 140 4.32 -26.37 20.52
CA ILE A 140 5.52 -26.95 19.92
C ILE A 140 6.49 -25.86 19.42
N LEU A 141 5.97 -24.86 18.70
CA LEU A 141 6.81 -23.84 18.06
C LEU A 141 7.21 -22.70 19.01
N GLY A 142 6.47 -22.48 20.09
CA GLY A 142 6.71 -21.39 21.04
C GLY A 142 6.53 -19.99 20.43
N THR A 143 5.87 -19.90 19.27
CA THR A 143 5.61 -18.65 18.54
C THR A 143 4.12 -18.48 18.27
N GLN A 144 3.72 -17.27 17.86
CA GLN A 144 2.33 -17.00 17.55
C GLN A 144 1.94 -17.69 16.23
N VAL A 145 1.13 -18.73 16.35
CA VAL A 145 0.59 -19.50 15.22
C VAL A 145 -0.87 -19.15 15.03
N ARG A 146 -1.34 -19.07 13.78
CA ARG A 146 -2.75 -18.92 13.41
C ARG A 146 -3.15 -20.01 12.43
N VAL A 147 -4.25 -20.70 12.72
CA VAL A 147 -4.80 -21.74 11.84
C VAL A 147 -6.06 -21.23 11.15
N ILE A 148 -6.05 -21.18 9.82
CA ILE A 148 -7.14 -20.64 9.00
C ILE A 148 -7.69 -21.77 8.13
N ALA A 149 -8.94 -22.18 8.34
CA ALA A 149 -9.57 -23.17 7.47
C ALA A 149 -10.30 -22.52 6.29
N ASN A 150 -10.26 -23.20 5.15
CA ASN A 150 -11.07 -22.81 4.00
C ASN A 150 -12.53 -23.22 4.24
N SER A 151 -13.50 -22.40 3.81
CA SER A 151 -14.95 -22.61 3.99
C SER A 151 -15.51 -23.97 3.55
N LYS A 152 -14.74 -24.77 2.80
CA LYS A 152 -15.16 -26.06 2.21
C LYS A 152 -14.56 -27.29 2.91
N GLY A 153 -13.88 -27.13 4.04
CA GLY A 153 -13.44 -28.26 4.89
C GLY A 153 -12.26 -29.10 4.37
N SER A 154 -11.76 -28.87 3.16
CA SER A 154 -10.74 -29.72 2.51
C SER A 154 -9.32 -29.15 2.54
N GLY A 155 -9.01 -28.23 3.45
CA GLY A 155 -7.68 -27.60 3.55
C GLY A 155 -7.69 -26.27 4.31
N GLY A 156 -6.49 -25.79 4.64
CA GLY A 156 -6.29 -24.56 5.41
C GLY A 156 -4.93 -23.93 5.18
N LYS A 157 -4.65 -22.87 5.93
CA LYS A 157 -3.36 -22.20 6.02
C LYS A 157 -2.95 -22.14 7.48
N ILE A 158 -1.67 -22.39 7.73
CA ILE A 158 -1.04 -22.15 9.02
C ILE A 158 -0.10 -20.96 8.82
N GLU A 159 -0.35 -19.88 9.54
CA GLU A 159 0.51 -18.69 9.53
C GLU A 159 1.33 -18.70 10.83
N ILE A 160 2.65 -18.70 10.71
CA ILE A 160 3.59 -18.69 11.84
C ILE A 160 4.31 -17.34 11.81
N GLU A 161 4.21 -16.59 12.91
CA GLU A 161 4.94 -15.34 13.10
C GLU A 161 6.33 -15.63 13.67
N TYR A 162 7.36 -15.04 13.07
CA TYR A 162 8.75 -15.12 13.55
C TYR A 162 9.27 -13.71 13.80
N TYR A 163 10.12 -13.55 14.83
CA TYR A 163 10.58 -12.24 15.28
C TYR A 163 12.06 -11.98 14.97
N SER A 164 12.81 -13.01 14.55
CA SER A 164 14.23 -12.92 14.20
C SER A 164 14.67 -14.03 13.25
N SER A 165 15.87 -13.91 12.67
CA SER A 165 16.50 -14.98 11.89
C SER A 165 16.85 -16.21 12.75
N THR A 166 17.15 -16.01 14.02
CA THR A 166 17.37 -17.12 14.96
C THR A 166 16.04 -17.85 15.26
N ASP A 167 14.92 -17.13 15.30
CA ASP A 167 13.60 -17.76 15.47
C ASP A 167 13.21 -18.61 14.26
N ILE A 168 13.51 -18.18 13.03
CA ILE A 168 13.18 -18.97 11.85
C ILE A 168 14.01 -20.26 11.79
N GLU A 169 15.30 -20.20 12.14
CA GLU A 169 16.18 -21.39 12.26
C GLU A 169 15.65 -22.36 13.33
N ARG A 170 15.31 -21.85 14.52
CA ARG A 170 14.72 -22.65 15.60
C ARG A 170 13.39 -23.32 15.17
N ILE A 171 12.54 -22.61 14.43
CA ILE A 171 11.27 -23.15 13.93
C ILE A 171 11.53 -24.27 12.91
N LEU A 172 12.51 -24.09 12.01
CA LEU A 172 12.89 -25.11 11.04
C LEU A 172 13.42 -26.37 11.73
N ASP A 173 14.32 -26.23 12.70
CA ASP A 173 14.85 -27.35 13.50
C ASP A 173 13.74 -28.12 14.22
N LEU A 174 12.73 -27.42 14.74
CA LEU A 174 11.59 -28.03 15.40
C LEU A 174 10.68 -28.78 14.43
N LEU A 175 10.54 -28.30 13.19
CA LEU A 175 9.75 -28.97 12.15
C LEU A 175 10.45 -30.21 11.59
N GLU A 176 11.79 -30.23 11.54
CA GLU A 176 12.56 -31.40 11.08
C GLU A 176 12.58 -32.56 12.09
N ARG A 177 12.29 -32.29 13.37
CA ARG A 177 12.28 -33.30 14.45
C ARG A 177 10.94 -34.03 14.63
N ILE A 178 9.92 -33.67 13.84
CA ILE A 178 8.56 -34.22 13.90
C ILE A 178 8.36 -35.17 12.71
#